data_AF-A0AAE0V0S4-F1
#
_entry.id   AF-A0AAE0V0S4-F1
#
_cell.length_a   1.000
_cell.length_b   1.000
_cell.length_c   1.000
_cell.angle_alpha   90.00
_cell.angle_beta   90.00
_cell.angle_gamma   90.00
#
_symmetry.space_group_name_H-M   'P 1'
#
loop_
_entity.id
_entity.type
_entity.pdbx_description
1 polymer ?
#
loop_
_entity_poly.entity_id
_entity_poly.type
_entity_poly.pdbx_seq_one_letter_code
_entity_poly.pdbx_strand_id
1 'polypeptide(L)'
;MPRSKEIQKQMRKKVVELYQSAKDYKAISKALGLLRTTVRAIIYKWRKHGTVENLPRSGRPTKITPRAQRQLIQEVTKDPTTTSKELQASLASVKVSVHDSTIRKRLGRVPRRKPLLSKKNIKARLSFARKHLDDP
;
A
#
# COMPACT_ATOMS: atom_id res chain seq x y z
N MET A 1 -6.25 1.81 25.90
CA MET A 1 -4.82 1.98 26.25
C MET A 1 -4.03 2.38 25.01
N PRO A 2 -3.38 3.55 25.00
CA PRO A 2 -2.45 3.92 23.94
C PRO A 2 -1.29 2.92 23.88
N ARG A 3 -0.86 2.52 22.69
CA ARG A 3 0.31 1.63 22.56
C ARG A 3 1.60 2.40 22.81
N SER A 4 2.53 1.77 23.52
CA SER A 4 3.86 2.30 23.72
C SER A 4 4.64 2.36 22.40
N LYS A 5 5.59 3.29 22.34
CA LYS A 5 6.47 3.48 21.18
C LYS A 5 7.29 2.22 20.94
N GLU A 6 7.40 1.84 19.66
CA GLU A 6 8.21 0.68 19.26
C GLU A 6 9.70 0.95 19.52
N ILE A 7 10.42 -0.10 19.92
CA ILE A 7 11.88 -0.02 20.12
C ILE A 7 12.55 0.27 18.78
N GLN A 8 13.50 1.20 18.78
CA GLN A 8 14.24 1.57 17.58
C GLN A 8 14.98 0.36 16.98
N LYS A 9 15.09 0.33 15.64
CA LYS A 9 15.79 -0.72 14.89
C LYS A 9 17.23 -0.93 15.37
N GLN A 10 17.95 0.16 15.62
CA GLN A 10 19.35 0.10 16.09
C GLN A 10 19.48 -0.65 17.42
N MET A 11 18.58 -0.40 18.38
CA MET A 11 18.56 -1.12 19.66
C MET A 11 18.33 -2.62 19.49
N ARG A 12 17.41 -3.00 18.59
CA ARG A 12 17.14 -4.41 18.31
C ARG A 12 18.33 -5.09 17.60
N LYS A 13 19.09 -4.37 16.77
CA LYS A 13 20.32 -4.88 16.15
C LYS A 13 21.39 -5.18 17.21
N LYS A 14 21.62 -4.24 18.12
CA LYS A 14 22.55 -4.44 19.25
C LYS A 14 22.18 -5.65 20.10
N VAL A 15 20.89 -5.90 20.34
CA VAL A 15 20.43 -7.12 21.03
C VAL A 15 20.89 -8.40 20.30
N VAL A 16 20.75 -8.43 18.97
CA VAL A 16 21.15 -9.59 18.16
C VAL A 16 22.67 -9.74 18.11
N GLU A 17 23.43 -8.65 17.97
CA GLU A 17 24.91 -8.66 18.01
C GLU A 17 25.44 -9.18 19.36
N LEU A 18 24.86 -8.72 20.47
CA LEU A 18 25.24 -9.21 21.81
C LEU A 18 24.85 -10.68 22.01
N TYR A 19 23.76 -11.13 21.41
CA TYR A 19 23.37 -12.54 21.45
C TYR A 19 24.31 -13.43 20.61
N GLN A 20 24.73 -12.96 19.45
CA GLN A 20 25.70 -13.67 18.59
C GLN A 20 27.08 -13.77 19.23
N SER A 21 27.48 -12.79 20.06
CA SER A 21 28.67 -12.88 20.92
C SER A 21 28.47 -13.74 22.18
N ALA A 22 27.51 -14.67 22.16
CA ALA A 22 27.21 -15.65 23.20
C ALA A 22 26.87 -15.07 24.59
N LYS A 23 26.35 -13.83 24.66
CA LYS A 23 25.91 -13.25 25.94
C LYS A 23 24.53 -13.77 26.33
N ASP A 24 24.37 -14.00 27.63
CA ASP A 24 23.09 -14.39 28.22
C ASP A 24 22.02 -13.30 28.12
N TYR A 25 20.75 -13.70 28.03
CA TYR A 25 19.61 -12.77 28.00
C TYR A 25 19.59 -11.79 29.19
N LYS A 26 20.02 -12.23 30.38
CA LYS A 26 20.10 -11.38 31.58
C LYS A 26 21.18 -10.31 31.43
N ALA A 27 22.35 -10.68 30.89
CA ALA A 27 23.44 -9.76 30.65
C ALA A 27 23.06 -8.71 29.59
N ILE A 28 22.42 -9.12 28.50
CA ILE A 28 21.93 -8.23 27.43
C ILE A 28 20.88 -7.25 27.97
N SER A 29 19.93 -7.76 28.76
CA SER A 29 18.87 -6.97 29.40
C SER A 29 19.46 -5.87 30.28
N LYS A 30 20.43 -6.20 31.15
CA LYS A 30 21.12 -5.25 32.02
C LYS A 30 21.94 -4.23 31.23
N ALA A 31 22.66 -4.68 30.19
CA ALA A 31 23.52 -3.81 29.37
C ALA A 31 22.73 -2.77 28.55
N LEU A 32 21.54 -3.12 28.08
CA LEU A 32 20.72 -2.25 27.21
C LEU A 32 19.54 -1.58 27.94
N GLY A 33 19.35 -1.85 29.24
CA GLY A 33 18.21 -1.33 30.00
C GLY A 33 16.85 -1.84 29.51
N LEU A 34 16.82 -2.98 28.82
CA LEU A 34 15.60 -3.58 28.28
C LEU A 34 15.08 -4.68 29.20
N LEU A 35 13.76 -4.88 29.27
CA LEU A 35 13.20 -6.03 29.98
C LEU A 35 13.66 -7.35 29.34
N ARG A 36 13.93 -8.36 30.17
CA ARG A 36 14.35 -9.70 29.71
C ARG A 36 13.36 -10.35 28.74
N THR A 37 12.05 -10.09 28.92
CA THR A 37 10.98 -10.55 28.03
C THR A 37 11.09 -9.93 26.65
N THR A 38 11.42 -8.64 26.58
CA THR A 38 11.66 -7.91 25.33
C THR A 38 12.87 -8.45 24.58
N VAL A 39 13.99 -8.68 25.29
CA VAL A 39 15.20 -9.30 24.71
C VAL A 39 14.87 -10.67 24.11
N ARG A 40 14.16 -11.51 24.88
CA ARG A 40 13.69 -12.82 24.41
C ARG A 40 12.81 -12.70 23.15
N ALA A 41 11.86 -11.76 23.13
CA ALA A 41 10.97 -11.58 21.99
C ALA A 41 11.71 -11.13 20.72
N ILE A 42 12.70 -10.24 20.85
CA ILE A 42 13.56 -9.80 19.74
C ILE A 42 14.33 -10.99 19.16
N ILE A 43 14.97 -11.78 20.03
CA ILE A 43 15.82 -12.90 19.60
C ILE A 43 14.96 -14.03 19.00
N TYR A 44 13.81 -14.34 19.60
CA TYR A 44 12.87 -15.30 19.03
C TYR A 44 12.43 -14.89 17.62
N LYS A 45 12.06 -13.63 17.43
CA LYS A 45 11.66 -13.11 16.13
C LYS A 45 12.80 -13.17 15.12
N TRP A 46 14.01 -12.78 15.52
CA TRP A 46 15.19 -12.85 14.66
C TRP A 46 15.49 -14.30 14.24
N ARG A 47 15.46 -15.26 15.17
CA ARG A 47 15.65 -16.69 14.86
C ARG A 47 14.56 -17.24 13.92
N LYS A 48 13.31 -16.80 14.09
CA LYS A 48 12.18 -17.28 13.29
C LYS A 48 12.11 -16.68 11.89
N HIS A 49 12.41 -15.40 11.75
CA HIS A 49 12.18 -14.63 10.52
C HIS A 49 13.45 -14.09 9.88
N GLY A 50 14.62 -14.26 10.49
CA GLY A 50 15.90 -13.74 10.01
C GLY A 50 16.03 -12.22 10.04
N THR A 51 15.05 -11.49 10.57
CA THR A 51 14.98 -10.04 10.49
C THR A 51 14.78 -9.37 11.84
N VAL A 52 15.40 -8.20 11.97
CA VAL A 52 15.27 -7.29 13.12
C VAL A 52 14.19 -6.22 12.84
N GLU A 53 13.77 -6.07 11.59
CA GLU A 53 12.75 -5.10 11.16
C GLU A 53 11.39 -5.41 11.74
N ASN A 54 10.57 -4.36 11.95
CA ASN A 54 9.16 -4.59 12.23
C ASN A 54 8.45 -5.06 10.96
N LEU A 55 7.74 -6.18 11.10
CA LEU A 55 6.91 -6.68 10.03
C LEU A 55 5.71 -5.73 9.88
N PRO A 56 5.27 -5.47 8.63
CA PRO A 56 4.03 -4.74 8.43
C PRO A 56 2.90 -5.48 9.14
N ARG A 57 2.00 -4.71 9.76
CA ARG A 57 0.80 -5.30 10.36
C ARG A 57 -0.12 -5.77 9.23
N SER A 58 -0.81 -6.88 9.44
CA SER A 58 -1.81 -7.40 8.50
C SER A 58 -2.91 -6.39 8.16
N GLY A 59 -3.18 -5.46 9.06
CA GLY A 59 -4.25 -4.48 8.91
C GLY A 59 -5.64 -5.12 8.99
N ARG A 60 -6.67 -4.34 8.67
CA ARG A 60 -8.05 -4.82 8.60
C ARG A 60 -8.30 -5.40 7.20
N PRO A 61 -8.88 -6.62 7.08
CA PRO A 61 -9.29 -7.16 5.80
C PRO A 61 -10.22 -6.21 5.04
N THR A 62 -10.03 -6.09 3.73
CA THR A 62 -10.89 -5.25 2.89
C THR A 62 -12.24 -5.91 2.66
N LYS A 63 -13.33 -5.11 2.63
CA LYS A 63 -14.67 -5.61 2.28
C LYS A 63 -14.76 -6.07 0.82
N ILE A 64 -14.05 -5.40 -0.08
CA ILE A 64 -13.97 -5.78 -1.49
C ILE A 64 -13.00 -6.95 -1.61
N THR A 65 -13.49 -8.08 -2.09
CA THR A 65 -12.69 -9.27 -2.35
C THR A 65 -11.85 -9.12 -3.62
N PRO A 66 -10.76 -9.89 -3.80
CA PRO A 66 -9.97 -9.86 -5.04
C PRO A 66 -10.79 -10.17 -6.29
N ARG A 67 -11.82 -11.03 -6.18
CA ARG A 67 -12.76 -11.33 -7.28
C ARG A 67 -13.62 -10.11 -7.63
N ALA A 68 -14.25 -9.51 -6.62
CA ALA A 68 -15.07 -8.31 -6.79
C ALA A 68 -14.26 -7.14 -7.39
N GLN A 69 -13.01 -6.98 -6.95
CA GLN A 69 -12.13 -5.95 -7.52
C GLN A 69 -11.83 -6.19 -9.00
N ARG A 70 -11.56 -7.43 -9.41
CA ARG A 70 -11.31 -7.74 -10.83
C ARG A 70 -12.53 -7.43 -11.69
N GLN A 71 -13.73 -7.78 -11.21
CA GLN A 71 -14.97 -7.49 -11.91
C GLN A 71 -15.21 -5.97 -12.04
N LEU A 72 -15.03 -5.20 -10.96
CA LEU A 72 -15.11 -3.73 -11.01
C LEU A 72 -14.17 -3.14 -12.06
N ILE A 73 -12.92 -3.63 -12.12
CA ILE A 73 -11.94 -3.15 -13.10
C ILE A 73 -12.40 -3.49 -14.52
N GLN A 74 -12.91 -4.70 -14.75
CA GLN A 74 -13.41 -5.11 -16.07
C GLN A 74 -14.61 -4.27 -16.53
N GLU A 75 -15.58 -4.03 -15.66
CA GLU A 75 -16.78 -3.22 -15.97
C GLU A 75 -16.39 -1.78 -16.32
N VAL A 76 -15.53 -1.16 -15.52
CA VAL A 76 -15.04 0.22 -15.75
C VAL A 76 -14.15 0.32 -16.99
N THR A 77 -13.38 -0.72 -17.29
CA THR A 77 -12.57 -0.75 -18.51
C THR A 77 -13.42 -0.93 -19.77
N LYS A 78 -14.50 -1.73 -19.69
CA LYS A 78 -15.44 -1.93 -20.78
C LYS A 78 -16.25 -0.67 -21.08
N ASP A 79 -16.79 -0.05 -20.03
CA ASP A 79 -17.51 1.21 -20.12
C ASP A 79 -17.05 2.17 -19.00
N PRO A 80 -16.18 3.13 -19.34
CA PRO A 80 -15.68 4.12 -18.38
C PRO A 80 -16.74 5.10 -17.86
N THR A 81 -17.94 5.13 -18.44
CA THR A 81 -19.02 6.04 -18.04
C THR A 81 -19.95 5.44 -16.98
N THR A 82 -19.77 4.16 -16.66
CA THR A 82 -20.51 3.44 -15.62
C THR A 82 -20.51 4.18 -14.28
N THR A 83 -21.69 4.31 -13.68
CA THR A 83 -21.83 5.04 -12.42
C THR A 83 -21.45 4.16 -11.22
N SER A 84 -21.04 4.78 -10.11
CA SER A 84 -20.72 4.02 -8.89
C SER A 84 -21.91 3.27 -8.31
N LYS A 85 -23.14 3.69 -8.60
CA LYS A 85 -24.37 3.00 -8.19
C LYS A 85 -24.61 1.74 -9.01
N GLU A 86 -24.38 1.79 -10.33
CA GLU A 86 -24.43 0.59 -11.19
C GLU A 86 -23.39 -0.44 -10.76
N LEU A 87 -22.16 0.00 -10.51
CA LEU A 87 -21.09 -0.86 -10.00
C LEU A 87 -21.41 -1.44 -8.61
N GLN A 88 -22.18 -0.72 -7.79
CA GLN A 88 -22.65 -1.24 -6.51
C GLN A 88 -23.67 -2.36 -6.70
N ALA A 89 -24.58 -2.22 -7.67
CA ALA A 89 -25.54 -3.25 -8.02
C ALA A 89 -24.85 -4.49 -8.61
N SER A 90 -23.81 -4.33 -9.45
CA SER A 90 -23.06 -5.46 -9.99
C SER A 90 -22.33 -6.24 -8.90
N LEU A 91 -21.78 -5.57 -7.88
CA LEU A 91 -21.17 -6.23 -6.72
C LEU A 91 -22.14 -7.07 -5.87
N ALA A 92 -23.44 -6.75 -5.90
CA ALA A 92 -24.45 -7.55 -5.20
C ALA A 92 -24.51 -8.99 -5.75
N SER A 93 -24.24 -9.18 -7.06
CA SER A 93 -24.15 -10.52 -7.67
C SER A 93 -23.00 -11.36 -7.09
N VAL A 94 -21.92 -10.70 -6.64
CA VAL A 94 -20.75 -11.33 -6.00
C VAL A 94 -20.93 -11.44 -4.48
N LYS A 95 -22.12 -11.14 -3.96
CA LYS A 95 -22.45 -11.10 -2.52
C LYS A 95 -21.55 -10.13 -1.75
N VAL A 96 -21.06 -9.06 -2.39
CA VAL A 96 -20.28 -8.00 -1.75
C VAL A 96 -21.14 -6.76 -1.56
N SER A 97 -21.45 -6.43 -0.31
CA SER A 97 -22.18 -5.21 0.04
C SER A 97 -21.21 -4.13 0.53
N VAL A 98 -21.08 -3.07 -0.26
CA VAL A 98 -20.27 -1.88 0.04
C VAL A 98 -21.00 -0.63 -0.38
N HIS A 99 -20.71 0.50 0.27
CA HIS A 99 -21.25 1.81 -0.11
C HIS A 99 -20.54 2.34 -1.37
N ASP A 100 -21.24 3.11 -2.20
CA ASP A 100 -20.73 3.64 -3.47
C ASP A 100 -19.42 4.46 -3.32
N SER A 101 -19.25 5.16 -2.19
CA SER A 101 -18.04 5.90 -1.84
C SER A 101 -16.83 5.00 -1.66
N THR A 102 -17.02 3.75 -1.22
CA THR A 102 -15.96 2.73 -1.12
C THR A 102 -15.49 2.32 -2.52
N ILE A 103 -16.42 2.18 -3.46
CA ILE A 103 -16.12 1.85 -4.86
C ILE A 103 -15.35 3.00 -5.52
N ARG A 104 -15.81 4.25 -5.36
CA ARG A 104 -15.11 5.45 -5.86
C ARG A 104 -13.68 5.57 -5.33
N LYS A 105 -13.50 5.42 -4.01
CA LYS A 105 -12.18 5.42 -3.37
C LYS A 105 -11.29 4.29 -3.90
N ARG A 106 -11.86 3.12 -4.19
CA ARG A 106 -11.10 1.96 -4.68
C ARG A 106 -10.66 2.13 -6.13
N LEU A 107 -11.51 2.68 -6.99
CA LEU A 107 -11.22 2.84 -8.40
C LEU A 107 -10.27 4.00 -8.70
N GLY A 108 -10.28 5.07 -7.88
CA GLY A 108 -9.38 6.22 -8.02
C GLY A 108 -9.45 6.91 -9.39
N ARG A 109 -10.41 6.55 -10.23
CA ARG A 109 -10.54 6.96 -11.62
C ARG A 109 -11.73 7.91 -11.74
N VAL A 110 -11.40 9.17 -12.03
CA VAL A 110 -12.34 10.10 -12.64
C VAL A 110 -12.03 10.07 -14.14
N PRO A 111 -13.01 9.82 -15.02
CA PRO A 111 -12.82 10.03 -16.44
C PRO A 111 -12.31 11.45 -16.66
N ARG A 112 -11.04 11.59 -17.03
CA ARG A 112 -10.50 12.91 -17.34
C ARG A 112 -11.07 13.29 -18.69
N ARG A 113 -11.86 14.36 -18.73
CA ARG A 113 -12.20 15.02 -19.99
C ARG A 113 -10.87 15.40 -20.62
N LYS A 114 -10.48 14.71 -21.70
CA LYS A 114 -9.43 15.22 -22.57
C LYS A 114 -9.93 16.60 -23.03
N PRO A 115 -9.12 17.67 -22.96
CA PRO A 115 -9.55 18.95 -23.51
C PRO A 115 -9.95 18.69 -24.95
N LEU A 116 -11.19 19.03 -25.31
CA LEU A 116 -11.64 18.95 -26.68
C LEU A 116 -10.77 19.93 -27.48
N LEU A 117 -9.80 19.39 -28.21
CA LEU A 117 -8.94 20.22 -29.04
C LEU A 117 -9.80 20.78 -30.16
N SER A 118 -9.96 22.10 -30.19
CA SER A 118 -10.59 22.76 -31.33
C SER A 118 -9.79 22.46 -32.60
N LYS A 119 -10.46 22.41 -33.76
CA LYS A 119 -9.79 22.19 -35.06
C LYS A 119 -8.62 23.17 -35.26
N LYS A 120 -8.76 24.41 -34.77
CA LYS A 120 -7.71 25.44 -34.75
C LYS A 120 -6.47 25.00 -33.95
N ASN A 121 -6.67 24.51 -32.72
CA ASN A 121 -5.58 24.10 -31.83
C ASN A 121 -4.86 22.85 -32.34
N ILE A 122 -5.59 21.91 -32.96
CA ILE A 122 -5.00 20.73 -33.61
C ILE A 122 -4.07 21.18 -34.74
N LYS A 123 -4.55 22.07 -35.63
CA LYS A 123 -3.77 22.58 -36.76
C LYS A 123 -2.53 23.35 -36.30
N ALA A 124 -2.66 24.22 -35.29
CA ALA A 124 -1.55 24.99 -34.74
C ALA A 124 -0.48 24.09 -34.07
N ARG A 125 -0.89 23.05 -33.34
CA ARG A 125 0.04 22.08 -32.77
C ARG A 125 0.78 21.28 -33.84
N LEU A 126 0.08 20.86 -34.88
CA LEU A 126 0.66 20.11 -35.98
C LEU A 126 1.64 20.96 -36.80
N SER A 127 1.33 22.24 -37.03
CA SER A 127 2.28 23.17 -37.66
C SER A 127 3.50 23.44 -36.78
N PHE A 128 3.31 23.58 -35.47
CA PHE A 128 4.42 23.77 -34.53
C PHE A 128 5.37 22.56 -34.53
N ALA A 129 4.83 21.34 -34.39
CA ALA A 129 5.62 20.11 -34.37
C ALA A 129 6.39 19.88 -35.67
N ARG A 130 5.79 20.19 -36.84
CA ARG A 130 6.48 20.12 -38.12
C ARG A 130 7.60 21.16 -38.26
N LYS A 131 7.43 22.33 -37.65
CA LYS A 131 8.41 23.43 -37.72
C LYS A 131 9.63 23.19 -36.84
N HIS A 132 9.47 22.42 -35.76
CA HIS A 132 10.51 22.17 -34.75
C HIS A 132 10.91 20.68 -34.75
N LEU A 133 10.83 20.02 -35.91
CA LEU A 133 11.08 18.58 -36.04
C LEU A 133 12.58 18.25 -36.04
N ASP A 134 13.38 19.22 -36.48
CA ASP A 134 14.85 19.16 -36.58
C ASP A 134 15.53 20.21 -35.68
N ASP A 135 14.78 20.81 -34.73
CA ASP A 135 15.40 21.61 -33.68
C ASP A 135 16.21 20.66 -32.77
N PRO A 136 17.45 21.04 -32.37
CA PRO A 136 18.35 20.17 -31.61
C PRO A 136 17.82 19.78 -30.23
#